data_AF-A0A0I9S7U1-F1
#
_entry.id   AF-A0A0I9S7U1-F1
#
_cell.length_a   1.000
_cell.length_b   1.000
_cell.length_c   1.000
_cell.angle_alpha   90.00
_cell.angle_beta   90.00
_cell.angle_gamma   90.00
#
_symmetry.space_group_name_H-M   'P 1'
#
loop_
_entity.id
_entity.type
_entity.pdbx_description
1 polymer ?
#
loop_
_entity_poly.entity_id
_entity_poly.type
_entity_poly.pdbx_seq_one_letter_code
_entity_poly.pdbx_strand_id
1 'polypeptide(L)'
;MLVGTTNLNTTLNLIYVLTDVVETLLYDLRSEMGKQGYELRHDAKRNFNTAISAIRRLKQDVDKTQLSTQENFGNDSDCLLAFIRLLVDRCGDDDKKMFEFYNYIKRYPSQLGLELSDEKCVFAHVFENK
;
A
#
# COMPACT_ATOMS: atom_id res chain seq x y z
N MET A 1 -6.04 20.61 1.34
CA MET A 1 -4.83 19.79 1.50
C MET A 1 -3.85 20.54 2.40
N LEU A 2 -3.43 19.97 3.54
CA LEU A 2 -2.23 20.47 4.21
C LEU A 2 -1.06 20.15 3.29
N VAL A 3 -0.62 21.14 2.51
CA VAL A 3 0.47 20.98 1.54
C VAL A 3 1.71 20.51 2.32
N GLY A 4 2.19 19.32 1.94
CA GLY A 4 3.22 18.55 2.63
C GLY A 4 4.53 19.31 2.73
N THR A 5 4.84 19.79 3.93
CA THR A 5 6.16 20.29 4.31
C THR A 5 6.66 19.65 5.60
N THR A 6 5.89 18.73 6.19
CA THR A 6 6.22 18.07 7.47
C THR A 6 6.04 16.56 7.36
N ASN A 7 6.96 15.81 7.99
CA ASN A 7 6.89 14.34 8.08
C ASN A 7 5.52 13.85 8.60
N LEU A 8 4.86 14.63 9.46
CA LEU A 8 3.52 14.32 9.98
C LEU A 8 2.47 14.22 8.87
N ASN A 9 2.41 15.19 7.94
CA ASN A 9 1.40 15.20 6.89
C ASN A 9 1.62 14.03 5.91
N THR A 10 2.89 13.75 5.59
CA THR A 10 3.24 12.60 4.76
C THR A 10 2.83 11.29 5.42
N THR A 11 3.18 11.08 6.69
CA THR A 11 2.82 9.87 7.43
C THR A 11 1.31 9.72 7.55
N LEU A 12 0.58 10.80 7.84
CA LEU A 12 -0.87 10.76 7.93
C LEU A 12 -1.50 10.34 6.60
N ASN A 13 -1.11 10.99 5.50
CA ASN A 13 -1.63 10.67 4.16
C ASN A 13 -1.32 9.22 3.78
N LEU A 14 -0.10 8.74 4.04
CA LEU A 14 0.29 7.36 3.79
C LEU A 14 -0.60 6.36 4.54
N ILE A 15 -0.95 6.62 5.81
CA ILE A 15 -1.83 5.73 6.57
C ILE A 15 -3.21 5.64 5.93
N TYR A 16 -3.82 6.76 5.55
CA TYR A 16 -5.15 6.74 4.92
C TYR A 16 -5.13 6.03 3.56
N VAL A 17 -4.15 6.36 2.72
CA VAL A 17 -3.96 5.75 1.40
C VAL A 17 -3.71 4.25 1.51
N LEU A 18 -2.80 3.82 2.39
CA LEU A 18 -2.53 2.39 2.61
C LEU A 18 -3.75 1.65 3.17
N THR A 19 -4.53 2.30 4.03
CA THR A 19 -5.74 1.70 4.60
C THR A 19 -6.79 1.44 3.51
N ASP A 20 -6.95 2.36 2.55
CA ASP A 20 -7.81 2.17 1.38
C ASP A 20 -7.30 1.05 0.46
N VAL A 21 -6.00 1.05 0.15
CA VAL A 21 -5.36 -0.02 -0.64
C VAL A 21 -5.59 -1.40 0.00
N VAL A 22 -5.43 -1.52 1.32
CA VAL A 22 -5.70 -2.77 2.03
C VAL A 22 -7.18 -3.15 1.95
N GLU A 23 -8.11 -2.21 2.10
CA GLU A 23 -9.54 -2.50 1.92
C GLU A 23 -9.82 -3.11 0.55
N THR A 24 -9.30 -2.49 -0.50
CA THR A 24 -9.47 -2.95 -1.89
C THR A 24 -8.88 -4.35 -2.08
N LEU A 25 -7.66 -4.59 -1.60
CA LEU A 25 -7.01 -5.91 -1.67
C LEU A 25 -7.77 -6.99 -0.90
N LEU A 26 -8.40 -6.67 0.24
CA LEU A 26 -9.24 -7.60 0.98
C LEU A 26 -10.49 -7.98 0.17
N TYR A 27 -11.10 -7.02 -0.53
CA TYR A 27 -12.23 -7.31 -1.42
C TYR A 27 -11.82 -8.12 -2.64
N ASP A 28 -10.67 -7.82 -3.25
CA ASP A 28 -10.11 -8.56 -4.37
C ASP A 28 -9.84 -10.02 -3.98
N LEU A 29 -9.19 -10.25 -2.84
CA LEU A 29 -8.92 -11.59 -2.34
C LEU A 29 -10.22 -12.39 -2.17
N ARG A 30 -11.24 -11.78 -1.57
CA ARG A 30 -12.55 -12.44 -1.39
C ARG A 30 -13.19 -12.77 -2.74
N SER A 31 -13.10 -11.87 -3.70
CA SER A 31 -13.60 -12.09 -5.06
C SER A 31 -12.87 -13.25 -5.74
N GLU A 32 -11.54 -13.25 -5.68
CA GLU A 32 -10.70 -14.24 -6.35
C GLU A 32 -10.83 -15.64 -5.74
N MET A 33 -10.87 -15.73 -4.40
CA MET A 33 -11.21 -16.98 -3.71
C MET A 33 -12.57 -17.52 -4.16
N GLY A 34 -13.58 -16.65 -4.24
CA GLY A 34 -14.92 -17.03 -4.66
C GLY A 34 -14.97 -17.57 -6.10
N LYS A 35 -14.23 -16.98 -7.03
CA LYS A 35 -14.11 -17.48 -8.42
C LYS A 35 -13.49 -18.88 -8.48
N GLN A 36 -12.60 -19.20 -7.56
CA GLN A 36 -11.90 -20.48 -7.48
C GLN A 36 -12.62 -21.51 -6.59
N GLY A 37 -13.80 -21.18 -6.03
CA GLY A 37 -14.56 -22.05 -5.15
C GLY A 37 -13.96 -22.22 -3.74
N TYR A 38 -13.06 -21.32 -3.33
CA TYR A 38 -12.49 -21.30 -1.99
C TYR A 38 -13.27 -20.37 -1.07
N GLU A 39 -13.39 -20.78 0.21
CA GLU A 39 -13.90 -19.92 1.27
C GLU A 39 -12.94 -19.88 2.46
N LEU A 40 -12.94 -18.75 3.16
CA LEU A 40 -12.24 -18.62 4.44
C LEU A 40 -12.92 -19.50 5.49
N ARG A 41 -12.12 -20.18 6.31
CA ARG A 41 -12.60 -20.88 7.52
C ARG A 41 -13.32 -19.90 8.44
N HIS A 42 -14.25 -20.41 9.26
CA HIS A 42 -15.12 -19.59 10.11
C HIS A 42 -14.37 -18.50 10.91
N ASP A 43 -13.33 -18.86 11.64
CA ASP A 43 -12.58 -17.90 12.47
C ASP A 43 -11.77 -16.90 11.64
N ALA A 44 -11.19 -17.36 10.52
CA ALA A 44 -10.49 -16.48 9.59
C ALA A 44 -11.47 -15.49 8.93
N LYS A 45 -12.66 -15.94 8.54
CA LYS A 45 -13.74 -15.11 7.98
C LYS A 45 -14.20 -14.06 8.99
N ARG A 46 -14.32 -14.43 10.27
CA ARG A 46 -14.62 -13.48 11.34
C ARG A 46 -13.55 -12.39 11.45
N ASN A 47 -12.28 -12.78 11.53
CA ASN A 47 -11.16 -11.82 11.61
C ASN A 47 -11.11 -10.91 10.38
N PHE A 48 -11.35 -11.47 9.19
CA PHE A 48 -11.41 -10.74 7.93
C PHE A 48 -12.48 -9.65 7.95
N ASN A 49 -13.70 -10.01 8.37
CA ASN A 49 -14.80 -9.05 8.48
C ASN A 49 -14.55 -7.99 9.56
N THR A 50 -13.93 -8.37 10.68
CA THR A 50 -13.52 -7.43 11.72
C THR A 50 -12.49 -6.43 11.19
N ALA A 51 -11.49 -6.88 10.43
CA ALA A 51 -10.49 -6.02 9.81
C ALA A 51 -11.12 -5.02 8.84
N ILE A 52 -11.98 -5.49 7.92
CA ILE A 52 -12.71 -4.61 6.99
C ILE A 52 -13.54 -3.57 7.76
N SER A 53 -14.25 -3.99 8.81
CA SER A 53 -15.05 -3.06 9.62
C SER A 53 -14.21 -2.01 10.32
N ALA A 54 -13.04 -2.38 10.85
CA ALA A 54 -12.12 -1.46 11.49
C ALA A 54 -11.51 -0.47 10.48
N ILE A 55 -11.08 -0.96 9.32
CA ILE A 55 -10.55 -0.16 8.21
C ILE A 55 -11.56 0.91 7.76
N ARG A 56 -12.82 0.51 7.56
CA ARG A 56 -13.88 1.45 7.19
C ARG A 56 -14.06 2.54 8.23
N ARG A 57 -14.03 2.21 9.51
CA ARG A 57 -14.12 3.19 10.61
C ARG A 57 -12.92 4.13 10.63
N LEU A 58 -11.71 3.64 10.38
CA LEU A 58 -10.53 4.50 10.27
C LEU A 58 -10.66 5.52 9.14
N LYS A 59 -11.26 5.13 8.02
CA LYS A 59 -11.45 6.01 6.85
C LYS A 59 -12.64 6.97 6.97
N GLN A 60 -13.57 6.79 7.91
CA GLN A 60 -14.76 7.63 8.04
C GLN A 60 -14.47 9.12 8.24
N ASP A 61 -13.28 9.47 8.72
CA ASP A 61 -12.88 10.87 8.86
C ASP A 61 -12.61 11.54 7.49
N VAL A 62 -12.28 10.77 6.45
CA VAL A 62 -12.14 11.26 5.07
C VAL A 62 -13.49 11.76 4.56
N ASP A 63 -14.59 11.08 4.88
CA ASP A 63 -15.95 11.47 4.46
C ASP A 63 -16.37 12.84 5.01
N LYS A 64 -15.71 13.30 6.09
CA LYS A 64 -15.94 14.62 6.71
C LYS A 64 -15.16 15.75 6.03
N THR A 65 -14.29 15.43 5.08
CA THR A 65 -13.50 16.40 4.32
C THR A 65 -14.24 16.91 3.09
N GLN A 66 -13.70 17.92 2.41
CA GLN A 66 -14.26 18.44 1.16
C GLN A 66 -14.24 17.37 0.06
N LEU A 67 -15.24 17.38 -0.84
CA LEU A 67 -15.34 16.40 -1.95
C LEU A 67 -14.05 16.29 -2.77
N SER A 68 -13.42 17.42 -3.12
CA SER A 68 -12.14 17.41 -3.85
C SER A 68 -11.01 16.73 -3.07
N THR A 69 -11.04 16.78 -1.73
CA THR A 69 -10.08 16.08 -0.89
C THR A 69 -10.35 14.58 -0.86
N GLN A 70 -11.62 14.18 -0.82
CA GLN A 70 -12.03 12.78 -0.92
C GLN A 70 -11.61 12.17 -2.27
N GLU A 71 -11.84 12.90 -3.36
CA GLU A 71 -11.41 12.50 -4.71
C GLU A 71 -9.89 12.33 -4.80
N ASN A 72 -9.11 13.26 -4.23
CA ASN A 72 -7.65 13.13 -4.18
C ASN A 72 -7.21 11.88 -3.43
N PHE A 73 -7.82 11.58 -2.28
CA PHE A 73 -7.51 10.35 -1.53
C PHE A 73 -7.82 9.08 -2.33
N GLY A 74 -8.96 9.04 -3.02
CA GLY A 74 -9.30 7.93 -3.92
C GLY A 74 -8.27 7.77 -5.03
N ASN A 75 -7.93 8.87 -5.72
CA ASN A 75 -6.94 8.87 -6.80
C ASN A 75 -5.55 8.42 -6.33
N ASP A 76 -5.09 8.90 -5.17
CA ASP A 76 -3.80 8.52 -4.59
C ASP A 76 -3.76 7.02 -4.25
N SER A 77 -4.87 6.47 -3.74
CA SER A 77 -5.01 5.06 -3.37
C SER A 77 -5.05 4.15 -4.60
N ASP A 78 -5.81 4.51 -5.62
CA ASP A 78 -5.85 3.81 -6.90
C ASP A 78 -4.48 3.83 -7.59
N CYS A 79 -3.79 4.98 -7.56
CA CYS A 79 -2.44 5.13 -8.10
C CYS A 79 -1.44 4.22 -7.39
N LEU A 80 -1.45 4.21 -6.05
CA LEU A 80 -0.56 3.35 -5.27
C LEU A 80 -0.85 1.87 -5.52
N LEU A 81 -2.13 1.47 -5.55
CA LEU A 81 -2.53 0.08 -5.82
C LEU A 81 -2.07 -0.36 -7.21
N ALA A 82 -2.25 0.48 -8.24
CA ALA A 82 -1.80 0.21 -9.59
C ALA A 82 -0.28 0.03 -9.64
N PHE A 83 0.47 0.88 -8.93
CA PHE A 83 1.93 0.79 -8.86
C PHE A 83 2.41 -0.49 -8.18
N ILE A 84 1.83 -0.86 -7.03
CA ILE A 84 2.16 -2.10 -6.31
C ILE A 84 1.86 -3.33 -7.19
N ARG A 85 0.68 -3.37 -7.83
CA ARG A 85 0.32 -4.47 -8.73
C ARG A 85 1.28 -4.60 -9.90
N LEU A 86 1.66 -3.48 -10.51
CA LEU A 86 2.65 -3.48 -11.60
C LEU A 86 4.01 -3.97 -11.11
N LEU A 87 4.47 -3.54 -9.93
CA LEU A 87 5.74 -3.99 -9.38
C LEU A 87 5.74 -5.50 -9.13
N VAL A 88 4.68 -6.04 -8.50
CA VAL A 88 4.52 -7.48 -8.26
C VAL A 88 4.48 -8.25 -9.58
N ASP A 89 3.68 -7.80 -10.54
CA ASP A 89 3.54 -8.46 -11.84
C ASP A 89 4.86 -8.44 -12.65
N ARG A 90 5.64 -7.35 -12.60
CA ARG A 90 6.91 -7.25 -13.32
C ARG A 90 8.04 -7.99 -12.63
N CYS A 91 8.03 -8.11 -11.29
CA CYS A 91 9.11 -8.77 -10.55
C CYS A 91 8.87 -10.26 -10.32
N GLY A 92 7.62 -10.69 -10.09
CA GLY A 92 7.33 -12.04 -9.62
C GLY A 92 8.12 -12.35 -8.35
N ASP A 93 8.80 -13.52 -8.36
CA ASP A 93 9.67 -13.97 -7.27
C ASP A 93 11.16 -13.58 -7.44
N ASP A 94 11.47 -12.67 -8.38
CA ASP A 94 12.86 -12.22 -8.63
C ASP A 94 13.22 -11.00 -7.76
N ASP A 95 13.78 -11.28 -6.59
CA ASP A 95 14.23 -10.25 -5.64
C ASP A 95 15.33 -9.33 -6.22
N LYS A 96 16.16 -9.83 -7.15
CA LYS A 96 17.19 -9.00 -7.81
C LYS A 96 16.54 -7.97 -8.70
N LYS A 97 15.51 -8.36 -9.45
CA LYS A 97 14.74 -7.43 -10.29
C LYS A 97 14.00 -6.40 -9.45
N MET A 98 13.41 -6.80 -8.32
CA MET A 98 12.80 -5.85 -7.39
C MET A 98 13.83 -4.85 -6.85
N PHE A 99 15.03 -5.32 -6.50
CA PHE A 99 16.14 -4.45 -6.09
C PHE A 99 16.59 -3.48 -7.18
N GLU A 100 16.59 -3.88 -8.46
CA GLU A 100 16.88 -2.99 -9.59
C GLU A 100 15.85 -1.87 -9.72
N PHE A 101 14.55 -2.18 -9.63
CA PHE A 101 13.49 -1.17 -9.62
C PHE A 101 13.61 -0.20 -8.43
N TYR A 102 13.88 -0.75 -7.24
CA TYR A 102 14.12 0.05 -6.06
C TYR A 102 15.27 1.05 -6.29
N ASN A 103 16.42 0.59 -6.78
CA ASN A 103 17.55 1.48 -7.07
C ASN A 103 17.26 2.47 -8.20
N TYR A 104 16.47 2.06 -9.21
CA TYR A 104 16.06 2.96 -10.27
C TYR A 104 15.28 4.16 -9.71
N ILE A 105 14.31 3.91 -8.83
CA ILE A 105 13.54 4.98 -8.16
C ILE A 105 14.44 5.82 -7.26
N LYS A 106 15.38 5.20 -6.53
CA LYS A 106 16.32 5.89 -5.65
C LYS A 106 17.26 6.86 -6.37
N ARG A 107 17.47 6.71 -7.68
CA ARG A 107 18.32 7.63 -8.47
C ARG A 107 17.71 9.02 -8.64
N TYR A 108 16.40 9.17 -8.46
CA TYR A 108 15.74 10.46 -8.56
C TYR A 108 15.98 11.31 -7.31
N PRO A 109 16.18 12.63 -7.44
CA PRO A 109 16.42 13.50 -6.29
C PRO A 109 15.19 13.56 -5.37
N SER A 110 15.43 13.48 -4.07
CA SER A 110 14.39 13.56 -3.06
C SER A 110 13.63 14.89 -3.16
N GLN A 111 12.31 14.81 -3.30
CA GLN A 111 11.42 15.98 -3.33
C GLN A 111 10.93 16.38 -1.93
N LEU A 112 10.88 15.42 -1.02
CA LEU A 112 10.27 15.58 0.32
C LEU A 112 11.30 15.49 1.45
N GLY A 113 12.56 15.19 1.15
CA GLY A 113 13.61 15.07 2.17
C GLY A 113 13.37 13.93 3.16
N LEU A 114 12.62 12.90 2.78
CA LEU A 114 12.31 11.77 3.67
C LEU A 114 13.59 11.03 4.08
N GLU A 115 13.72 10.77 5.37
CA GLU A 115 14.74 9.85 5.89
C GLU A 115 14.31 8.42 5.54
N LEU A 116 14.85 7.91 4.43
CA LEU A 116 14.80 6.49 4.13
C LEU A 116 15.81 5.81 5.05
N SER A 117 15.35 4.88 5.90
CA SER A 117 16.24 4.09 6.78
C SER A 117 17.36 3.41 5.97
N ASP A 118 18.37 2.84 6.62
CA ASP A 118 19.45 2.13 5.91
C ASP A 118 18.90 0.81 5.29
N GLU A 119 18.25 0.94 4.13
CA GLU A 119 17.53 -0.10 3.38
C GLU A 119 18.43 -1.25 2.89
N LYS A 120 19.74 -1.16 3.17
CA LYS A 120 20.68 -2.27 3.06
C LYS A 120 20.19 -3.52 3.78
N CYS A 121 19.41 -3.36 4.87
CA CYS A 121 18.83 -4.49 5.59
C CYS A 121 17.71 -5.20 4.80
N VAL A 122 16.86 -4.45 4.07
CA VAL A 122 15.69 -5.02 3.37
C VAL A 122 16.11 -5.97 2.25
N PHE A 123 17.16 -5.60 1.50
CA PHE A 123 17.71 -6.40 0.40
C PHE A 123 19.01 -7.13 0.76
N ALA A 124 19.37 -7.24 2.04
CA ALA A 124 20.61 -7.90 2.47
C ALA A 124 20.72 -9.34 1.92
N HIS A 125 19.61 -10.07 1.97
CA HIS A 125 19.47 -11.44 1.46
C HIS A 125 19.84 -11.60 -0.03
N VAL A 126 19.70 -10.54 -0.84
CA VAL A 126 20.10 -10.53 -2.25
C VAL A 126 21.63 -10.67 -2.40
N PHE A 127 22.38 -10.23 -1.39
CA PHE A 127 23.85 -10.20 -1.40
C PHE A 127 24.50 -11.33 -0.58
N GLU A 128 23.76 -11.96 0.34
CA GLU A 128 24.26 -13.04 1.20
C GLU A 128 24.37 -14.40 0.48
N ASN A 129 23.65 -14.60 -0.63
CA ASN A 129 23.67 -15.82 -1.43
C ASN A 129 24.72 -15.79 -2.58
N LYS A 130 25.90 -15.21 -2.34
CA LYS A 130 27.03 -15.24 -3.28
C LYS A 130 28.10 -16.26 -2.89
#